data_AF-A0A4R8ZCN7-F1
#
_entry.id   AF-A0A4R8ZCN7-F1
#
_cell.length_a   1.000
_cell.length_b   1.000
_cell.length_c   1.000
_cell.angle_alpha   90.00
_cell.angle_beta   90.00
_cell.angle_gamma   90.00
#
_symmetry.space_group_name_H-M   'P 1'
#
loop_
_entity.id
_entity.type
_entity.pdbx_description
1 polymer ?
#
loop_
_entity_poly.entity_id
_entity_poly.type
_entity_poly.pdbx_seq_one_letter_code
_entity_poly.pdbx_strand_id
1 'polypeptide(L)'
;MVIRRYWRIAVFAPFVGFLLAAGVAVVMTDAGSGETEFRFWFVVRSMANYGVIGFVIGAVALLGGLAAIAIADRHLTKSRRLRVTVAAFGAMGGVVLLSAAIAAVLSVLDDGLYAGITIAFGLAFGAAASVVAAVMVLYAERLSR
;
A
#
# COMPACT_ATOMS: atom_id res chain seq x y z
N MET A 1 5.77 -5.15 -22.03
CA MET A 1 4.52 -5.94 -21.96
C MET A 1 3.82 -5.78 -20.62
N VAL A 2 4.50 -6.01 -19.49
CA VAL A 2 3.95 -5.85 -18.11
C VAL A 2 3.31 -4.46 -17.89
N ILE A 3 4.04 -3.37 -18.17
CA ILE A 3 3.53 -2.00 -17.99
C ILE A 3 2.27 -1.75 -18.84
N ARG A 4 2.26 -2.17 -20.11
CA ARG A 4 1.11 -1.96 -21.00
C ARG A 4 -0.14 -2.72 -20.54
N ARG A 5 0.01 -3.89 -19.93
CA ARG A 5 -1.11 -4.71 -19.45
C ARG A 5 -1.64 -4.23 -18.09
N TYR A 6 -0.75 -3.76 -17.22
CA TYR A 6 -1.10 -3.32 -15.85
C TYR A 6 -1.09 -1.80 -15.68
N TRP A 7 -1.09 -1.02 -16.76
CA TRP A 7 -1.01 0.45 -16.68
C TRP A 7 -2.14 1.06 -15.83
N ARG A 8 -3.34 0.49 -15.90
CA ARG A 8 -4.48 0.90 -15.07
C ARG A 8 -4.16 0.70 -13.58
N ILE A 9 -3.56 -0.43 -13.22
CA ILE A 9 -3.12 -0.68 -11.84
C ILE A 9 -2.08 0.35 -11.42
N ALA A 10 -1.14 0.70 -12.30
CA ALA A 10 -0.11 1.69 -12.00
C ALA A 10 -0.68 3.08 -11.72
N VAL A 11 -1.78 3.46 -12.39
CA VAL A 11 -2.49 4.71 -12.12
C VAL A 11 -3.31 4.61 -10.84
N PHE A 12 -4.10 3.54 -10.66
CA PHE A 12 -5.08 3.48 -9.56
C PHE A 12 -4.50 3.09 -8.19
N ALA A 13 -3.43 2.29 -8.14
CA ALA A 13 -2.93 1.74 -6.87
C ALA A 13 -2.53 2.82 -5.85
N PRO A 14 -1.81 3.91 -6.22
CA PRO A 14 -1.50 4.99 -5.29
C PRO A 14 -2.75 5.74 -4.79
N PHE A 15 -3.77 5.95 -5.65
CA PHE A 15 -5.02 6.57 -5.22
C PHE A 15 -5.84 5.67 -4.30
N VAL A 16 -5.85 4.36 -4.54
CA VAL A 16 -6.49 3.40 -3.62
C VAL A 16 -5.80 3.45 -2.26
N GLY A 17 -4.46 3.48 -2.23
CA GLY A 17 -3.69 3.66 -1.00
C GLY A 17 -4.05 4.96 -0.28
N PHE A 18 -4.13 6.08 -1.01
CA PHE A 18 -4.56 7.37 -0.48
C PHE A 18 -5.94 7.30 0.15
N LEU A 19 -6.93 6.78 -0.57
CA LEU A 19 -8.32 6.73 -0.13
C LEU A 19 -8.50 5.84 1.09
N LEU A 20 -7.83 4.69 1.14
CA LEU A 20 -7.86 3.79 2.30
C LEU A 20 -7.26 4.47 3.53
N ALA A 21 -6.10 5.11 3.41
CA ALA A 21 -5.46 5.76 4.55
C ALA A 21 -6.22 7.03 5.01
N ALA A 22 -6.79 7.80 4.07
CA ALA A 22 -7.66 8.92 4.39
C ALA A 22 -8.93 8.44 5.13
N GLY A 23 -9.53 7.31 4.72
CA GLY A 23 -10.65 6.70 5.42
C GLY A 23 -10.30 6.26 6.86
N VAL A 24 -9.15 5.61 7.04
CA VAL A 24 -8.64 5.24 8.38
C VAL A 24 -8.46 6.49 9.26
N ALA A 25 -7.92 7.57 8.70
CA ALA A 25 -7.73 8.82 9.44
C ALA A 25 -9.05 9.44 9.91
N VAL A 26 -10.12 9.37 9.10
CA VAL A 26 -11.46 9.81 9.51
C VAL A 26 -11.94 9.00 10.71
N VAL A 27 -11.86 7.67 10.64
CA VAL A 27 -12.30 6.79 11.73
C VAL A 27 -11.50 7.04 13.01
N MET A 28 -10.19 7.22 12.92
CA MET A 28 -9.34 7.50 14.09
C MET A 28 -9.63 8.88 14.70
N THR A 29 -9.96 9.87 13.86
CA THR A 29 -10.29 11.23 14.32
C THR A 29 -11.66 11.25 15.00
N ASP A 30 -12.61 10.44 14.52
CA ASP A 30 -13.97 10.32 15.05
C ASP A 30 -14.07 9.49 16.33
N ALA A 31 -13.29 8.40 16.43
CA ALA A 31 -13.30 7.53 17.60
C ALA A 31 -12.63 8.16 18.85
N GLY A 32 -11.83 9.22 18.70
CA GLY A 32 -10.93 9.72 19.75
C GLY A 32 -11.38 10.96 20.52
N SER A 33 -12.30 11.77 19.99
CA SER A 33 -12.45 13.15 20.49
C SER A 33 -13.58 13.38 21.49
N GLY A 34 -14.75 12.73 21.39
CA GLY A 34 -15.91 13.01 22.28
C GLY A 34 -16.42 14.47 22.27
N GLU A 35 -15.68 15.39 21.66
CA GLU A 35 -15.98 16.79 21.44
C GLU A 35 -16.63 16.96 20.08
N THR A 36 -17.86 17.43 20.10
CA THR A 36 -18.71 17.64 18.92
C THR A 36 -18.34 18.90 18.13
N GLU A 37 -17.34 19.67 18.54
CA GLU A 37 -16.76 20.75 17.74
C GLU A 37 -15.75 20.20 16.72
N PHE A 38 -16.28 19.38 15.82
CA PHE A 38 -15.60 18.93 14.62
C PHE A 38 -15.27 20.12 13.71
N ARG A 39 -14.08 20.71 13.88
CA ARG A 39 -13.53 21.63 12.86
C ARG A 39 -13.23 20.79 11.62
N PHE A 40 -14.14 20.80 10.65
CA PHE A 40 -13.99 20.20 9.31
C PHE A 40 -12.56 20.27 8.75
N TRP A 41 -11.87 21.38 9.01
CA TRP A 41 -10.49 21.61 8.61
C TRP A 41 -9.44 20.69 9.23
N PHE A 42 -9.65 20.23 10.46
CA PHE A 42 -8.79 19.24 11.11
C PHE A 42 -8.92 17.87 10.44
N VAL A 43 -10.15 17.43 10.16
CA VAL A 43 -10.42 16.18 9.43
C VAL A 43 -9.80 16.21 8.05
N VAL A 44 -10.00 17.29 7.29
CA VAL A 44 -9.41 17.46 5.95
C VAL A 44 -7.88 17.42 6.02
N ARG A 45 -7.26 18.08 6.99
CA ARG A 45 -5.81 18.08 7.16
C ARG A 45 -5.27 16.70 7.55
N SER A 46 -5.94 15.98 8.45
CA SER A 46 -5.60 14.60 8.80
C SER A 46 -5.74 13.68 7.59
N MET A 47 -6.85 13.75 6.87
CA MET A 47 -7.07 13.00 5.63
C MET A 47 -5.96 13.26 4.61
N ALA A 48 -5.52 14.51 4.44
CA ALA A 48 -4.43 14.84 3.53
C ALA A 48 -3.11 14.22 3.98
N ASN A 49 -2.75 14.34 5.26
CA ASN A 49 -1.49 13.81 5.79
C ASN A 49 -1.44 12.27 5.70
N TYR A 50 -2.44 11.59 6.25
CA TYR A 50 -2.52 10.13 6.21
C TYR A 50 -2.75 9.61 4.79
N GLY A 51 -3.51 10.35 3.98
CA GLY A 51 -3.69 10.04 2.56
C GLY A 51 -2.36 10.05 1.80
N VAL A 52 -1.49 11.04 2.04
CA VAL A 52 -0.14 11.06 1.44
C VAL A 52 0.70 9.87 1.89
N ILE A 53 0.62 9.48 3.16
CA ILE A 53 1.28 8.26 3.66
C ILE A 53 0.75 7.03 2.91
N GLY A 54 -0.57 6.88 2.80
CA GLY A 54 -1.22 5.81 2.07
C GLY A 54 -0.87 5.79 0.58
N PHE A 55 -0.71 6.96 -0.03
CA PHE A 55 -0.25 7.10 -1.41
C PHE A 55 1.16 6.55 -1.59
N VAL A 56 2.10 6.90 -0.71
CA VAL A 56 3.48 6.40 -0.74
C VAL A 56 3.51 4.89 -0.54
N ILE A 57 2.77 4.36 0.44
CA ILE A 57 2.64 2.92 0.67
C ILE A 57 2.09 2.23 -0.58
N GLY A 58 1.02 2.77 -1.17
CA GLY A 58 0.41 2.24 -2.39
C GLY A 58 1.37 2.25 -3.59
N ALA A 59 2.18 3.29 -3.75
CA ALA A 59 3.20 3.38 -4.79
C ALA A 59 4.31 2.34 -4.59
N VAL A 60 4.81 2.17 -3.36
CA VAL A 60 5.84 1.17 -3.08
C VAL A 60 5.30 -0.25 -3.23
N ALA A 61 4.06 -0.51 -2.78
CA ALA A 61 3.38 -1.79 -2.98
C ALA A 61 3.24 -2.12 -4.48
N LEU A 62 2.82 -1.14 -5.28
CA LEU A 62 2.74 -1.26 -6.74
C LEU A 62 4.09 -1.63 -7.34
N LEU A 63 5.16 -0.91 -6.98
CA LEU A 63 6.51 -1.16 -7.49
C LEU A 63 6.99 -2.56 -7.10
N GLY A 64 6.77 -2.97 -5.84
CA GLY A 64 7.10 -4.31 -5.35
C GLY A 64 6.35 -5.40 -6.11
N GLY A 65 5.04 -5.24 -6.31
CA GLY A 65 4.20 -6.19 -7.06
C GLY A 65 4.60 -6.31 -8.53
N LEU A 66 4.85 -5.17 -9.21
CA LEU A 66 5.29 -5.16 -10.60
C LEU A 66 6.70 -5.74 -10.77
N ALA A 67 7.64 -5.41 -9.87
CA ALA A 67 8.99 -5.96 -9.89
C ALA A 67 8.96 -7.48 -9.70
N ALA A 68 8.17 -7.97 -8.75
CA ALA A 68 8.02 -9.40 -8.52
C ALA A 68 7.46 -10.12 -9.75
N ILE A 69 6.42 -9.58 -10.41
CA ILE A 69 5.93 -10.13 -11.68
C ILE A 69 7.02 -10.08 -12.75
N ALA A 70 7.75 -8.98 -12.87
CA ALA A 70 8.78 -8.83 -13.89
C ALA A 70 9.92 -9.86 -13.71
N ILE A 71 10.27 -10.20 -12.47
CA ILE A 71 11.28 -11.22 -12.15
C ILE A 71 10.71 -12.63 -12.41
N ALA A 72 9.49 -12.92 -11.96
CA ALA A 72 8.95 -14.28 -12.01
C ALA A 72 8.29 -14.66 -13.34
N ASP A 73 7.74 -13.69 -14.09
CA ASP A 73 6.95 -13.89 -15.31
C ASP A 73 7.04 -12.67 -16.26
N ARG A 74 8.25 -12.26 -16.64
CA ARG A 74 8.50 -11.10 -17.53
C ARG A 74 7.72 -11.14 -18.85
N HIS A 75 7.56 -12.34 -19.40
CA HIS A 75 6.90 -12.58 -20.69
C HIS A 75 5.40 -12.82 -20.57
N LEU A 76 4.85 -12.85 -19.35
CA LEU A 76 3.43 -13.08 -19.07
C LEU A 76 2.89 -14.40 -19.64
N THR A 77 3.75 -15.42 -19.72
CA THR A 77 3.42 -16.74 -20.30
C THR A 77 2.94 -17.72 -19.24
N LYS A 78 3.20 -17.44 -17.95
CA LYS A 78 2.82 -18.34 -16.86
C LYS A 78 1.32 -18.23 -16.52
N SER A 79 0.89 -19.06 -15.58
CA SER A 79 -0.51 -19.12 -15.17
C SER A 79 -0.96 -17.84 -14.45
N ARG A 80 -2.25 -17.52 -14.59
CA ARG A 80 -2.88 -16.40 -13.87
C ARG A 80 -2.70 -16.50 -12.36
N ARG A 81 -2.82 -17.71 -11.79
CA ARG A 81 -2.67 -17.93 -10.34
C ARG A 81 -1.29 -17.50 -9.87
N LEU A 82 -0.24 -17.87 -10.60
CA LEU A 82 1.12 -17.48 -10.25
C LEU A 82 1.30 -15.96 -10.25
N ARG A 83 0.82 -15.25 -11.28
CA ARG A 83 0.95 -13.79 -11.35
C ARG A 83 0.25 -13.08 -10.20
N VAL A 84 -0.95 -13.54 -9.82
CA VAL A 84 -1.69 -13.01 -8.67
C VAL A 84 -0.91 -13.21 -7.37
N THR A 85 -0.41 -14.43 -7.13
CA THR A 85 0.36 -14.76 -5.92
C THR A 85 1.66 -13.96 -5.85
N VAL A 86 2.41 -13.89 -6.94
CA VAL A 86 3.68 -13.15 -6.99
C VAL A 86 3.45 -11.65 -6.80
N ALA A 87 2.41 -11.06 -7.39
CA ALA A 87 2.07 -9.66 -7.18
C ALA A 87 1.74 -9.36 -5.72
N ALA A 88 0.97 -10.25 -5.09
CA ALA A 88 0.57 -10.14 -3.68
C ALA A 88 1.81 -10.15 -2.76
N PHE A 89 2.71 -11.13 -2.93
CA PHE A 89 3.95 -11.20 -2.18
C PHE A 89 4.89 -10.03 -2.49
N GLY A 90 5.00 -9.61 -3.74
CA GLY A 90 5.80 -8.46 -4.13
C GLY A 90 5.31 -7.16 -3.50
N ALA A 91 4.00 -6.95 -3.45
CA ALA A 91 3.40 -5.79 -2.80
C ALA A 91 3.65 -5.79 -1.29
N MET A 92 3.42 -6.93 -0.62
CA MET A 92 3.73 -7.08 0.81
C MET A 92 5.21 -6.82 1.08
N GLY A 93 6.10 -7.46 0.30
CA GLY A 93 7.55 -7.31 0.44
C GLY A 93 7.99 -5.86 0.26
N GLY A 94 7.45 -5.13 -0.72
CA GLY A 94 7.73 -3.71 -0.91
C GLY A 94 7.37 -2.87 0.31
N VAL A 95 6.17 -3.05 0.87
CA VAL A 95 5.72 -2.28 2.05
C VAL A 95 6.53 -2.65 3.29
N VAL A 96 6.83 -3.94 3.49
CA VAL A 96 7.65 -4.39 4.63
C VAL A 96 9.07 -3.82 4.52
N LEU A 97 9.68 -3.82 3.34
CA LEU A 97 10.99 -3.21 3.12
C LEU A 97 10.99 -1.70 3.38
N LEU A 98 9.94 -0.99 2.95
CA LEU A 98 9.77 0.43 3.29
C LEU A 98 9.71 0.63 4.82
N SER A 99 8.90 -0.18 5.51
CA SER A 99 8.78 -0.08 6.96
C SER A 99 10.09 -0.39 7.69
N ALA A 100 10.84 -1.39 7.23
CA ALA A 100 12.14 -1.73 7.77
C ALA A 100 13.16 -0.60 7.55
N ALA A 101 13.15 0.04 6.37
CA ALA A 101 14.02 1.17 6.08
C ALA A 101 13.70 2.37 6.98
N ILE A 102 12.42 2.71 7.17
CA ILE A 102 12.01 3.79 8.07
C ILE A 102 12.35 3.43 9.52
N ALA A 103 12.07 2.20 9.95
CA ALA A 103 12.40 1.74 11.30
C ALA A 103 13.91 1.81 11.59
N ALA A 104 14.76 1.45 10.62
CA ALA A 104 16.20 1.59 10.75
C ALA A 104 16.63 3.06 10.95
N VAL A 105 16.03 4.00 10.22
CA VAL A 105 16.27 5.44 10.42
C VAL A 105 15.82 5.88 11.81
N LEU A 106 14.64 5.46 12.26
CA LEU A 106 14.14 5.78 13.60
C LEU A 106 15.02 5.21 14.72
N SER A 107 15.56 4.00 14.54
CA SER A 107 16.51 3.41 15.50
C SER A 107 17.82 4.19 15.60
N VAL A 108 18.30 4.80 14.51
CA VAL A 108 19.49 5.68 14.55
C VAL A 108 19.21 7.00 15.28
N LEU A 109 17.94 7.43 15.31
CA LEU A 109 17.48 8.63 16.02
C LEU A 109 17.11 8.34 17.49
N ASP A 110 17.50 7.19 18.03
CA ASP A 110 17.14 6.69 19.38
C ASP A 110 15.63 6.59 19.64
N ASP A 111 14.83 6.45 18.58
CA ASP A 111 13.38 6.34 18.68
C ASP A 111 12.88 4.90 18.51
N GLY A 112 13.37 4.02 19.40
CA GLY A 112 13.12 2.57 19.33
C GLY A 112 11.64 2.17 19.45
N LEU A 113 10.84 2.95 20.19
CA LEU A 113 9.39 2.71 20.32
C LEU A 113 8.67 2.91 18.98
N TYR A 114 8.93 4.03 18.30
CA TYR A 114 8.31 4.31 17.01
C TYR A 114 8.88 3.41 15.90
N ALA A 115 10.12 2.94 16.01
CA ALA A 115 10.66 1.91 15.11
C ALA A 115 9.84 0.60 15.20
N GLY A 116 9.55 0.12 16.41
CA GLY A 116 8.72 -1.07 16.62
C GLY A 116 7.30 -0.90 16.09
N ILE A 117 6.67 0.25 16.36
CA ILE A 117 5.34 0.60 15.85
C ILE A 117 5.33 0.64 14.31
N THR A 118 6.38 1.20 13.70
CA THR A 118 6.51 1.30 12.24
C THR A 118 6.56 -0.07 11.58
N ILE A 119 7.28 -1.04 12.17
CA ILE A 119 7.33 -2.42 11.65
C ILE A 119 5.95 -3.08 11.73
N ALA A 120 5.25 -2.92 12.86
CA ALA A 120 3.91 -3.48 13.04
C ALA A 120 2.92 -2.93 12.00
N PHE A 121 2.92 -1.61 11.77
CA PHE A 121 2.12 -0.99 10.72
C PHE A 121 2.55 -1.45 9.33
N GLY A 122 3.85 -1.61 9.08
CA GLY A 122 4.38 -2.14 7.83
C GLY A 122 3.82 -3.53 7.49
N LEU A 123 3.74 -4.41 8.48
CA LEU A 123 3.13 -5.73 8.33
C LEU A 123 1.63 -5.64 8.05
N ALA A 124 0.89 -4.83 8.82
CA ALA A 124 -0.54 -4.67 8.66
C ALA A 124 -0.91 -4.08 7.28
N PHE A 125 -0.25 -2.99 6.89
CA PHE A 125 -0.45 -2.37 5.58
C PHE A 125 0.09 -3.22 4.44
N GLY A 126 1.18 -3.96 4.65
CA GLY A 126 1.70 -4.92 3.68
C GLY A 126 0.71 -6.06 3.40
N ALA A 127 0.03 -6.57 4.43
CA ALA A 127 -1.02 -7.56 4.28
C ALA A 127 -2.23 -6.99 3.50
N ALA A 128 -2.68 -5.78 3.83
CA ALA A 128 -3.75 -5.11 3.08
C ALA A 128 -3.35 -4.88 1.61
N ALA A 129 -2.13 -4.40 1.37
CA ALA A 129 -1.59 -4.18 0.03
C ALA A 129 -1.49 -5.47 -0.79
N SER A 130 -1.14 -6.59 -0.15
CA SER A 130 -1.11 -7.93 -0.76
C SER A 130 -2.47 -8.32 -1.32
N VAL A 131 -3.54 -8.16 -0.52
CA VAL A 131 -4.91 -8.44 -0.93
C VAL A 131 -5.34 -7.53 -2.09
N VAL A 132 -5.09 -6.23 -1.98
CA VAL A 132 -5.43 -5.26 -3.03
C VAL A 132 -4.70 -5.59 -4.33
N ALA A 133 -3.40 -5.87 -4.28
CA ALA A 133 -2.60 -6.25 -5.44
C ALA A 133 -3.14 -7.54 -6.09
N ALA A 134 -3.48 -8.55 -5.29
CA ALA A 134 -4.08 -9.78 -5.78
C ALA A 134 -5.38 -9.51 -6.53
N VAL A 135 -6.28 -8.71 -5.96
CA VAL A 135 -7.57 -8.33 -6.56
C VAL A 135 -7.39 -7.55 -7.85
N MET A 136 -6.50 -6.54 -7.86
CA MET A 136 -6.26 -5.70 -9.05
C MET A 136 -5.66 -6.52 -10.20
N VAL A 137 -4.70 -7.39 -9.92
CA VAL A 137 -4.13 -8.29 -10.95
C VAL A 137 -5.17 -9.29 -11.42
N LEU A 138 -5.94 -9.88 -10.51
CA LEU A 138 -7.04 -10.79 -10.84
C LEU A 138 -8.04 -10.12 -11.80
N TYR A 139 -8.39 -8.86 -11.54
CA TYR A 139 -9.31 -8.07 -12.37
C TYR A 139 -8.70 -7.73 -13.74
N ALA A 140 -7.45 -7.25 -13.78
CA ALA A 140 -6.75 -6.96 -15.04
C ALA A 140 -6.63 -8.20 -15.94
N GLU A 141 -6.41 -9.37 -15.35
CA GLU A 141 -6.37 -10.65 -16.07
C GLU A 141 -7.74 -11.07 -16.63
N ARG A 142 -8.87 -10.67 -16.01
CA ARG A 142 -10.21 -10.91 -16.58
C ARG A 142 -10.48 -10.02 -17.79
N LEU A 143 -10.07 -8.75 -17.72
CA LEU A 143 -10.29 -7.77 -18.79
C LEU A 143 -9.40 -7.97 -20.02
N SER A 144 -8.30 -8.71 -19.88
CA SER A 144 -7.36 -9.00 -20.98
C SER A 144 -7.71 -10.28 -21.75
N ARG A 145 -8.82 -10.95 -21.41
CA ARG A 145 -9.40 -12.05 -22.18
C ARG A 145 -10.46 -11.50 -23.12
#